data_AF-A0A933Q038-F1
#
_entry.id   AF-A0A933Q038-F1
#
_cell.length_a   1.000
_cell.length_b   1.000
_cell.length_c   1.000
_cell.angle_alpha   90.00
_cell.angle_beta   90.00
_cell.angle_gamma   90.00
#
_symmetry.space_group_name_H-M   'P 1'
#
loop_
_entity.id
_entity.type
_entity.pdbx_description
1 polymer ?
#
loop_
_entity_poly.entity_id
_entity_poly.type
_entity_poly.pdbx_seq_one_letter_code
_entity_poly.pdbx_strand_id
1 'polypeptide(L)'
;MEAAHTEEQQERSSAEHITARYIALVRRKRDPEKERAVAALAAESLTLEEKIECMLEIDGERPFRSKLHLLHRLNKKTDGAGDSSEESAGRELVTEGLYTPYIVKERRRSIGITPHRAGFWSYLFYEWGRIRRFADEYDIVTCRLFPPRVRFSAHARDFFSTRVAVSAAALMPHLERIACEGWRIITKSDYNLLMEFRRLCSALVDAGKVLREDTGGDFAALLERAVAPYLLCHHDENYADAIPKAAAAVLIKLDAQRAGYVTMLIRELLFPATQGSSLALLITGLFTVKLRRLTIIDDLIDRSVIGVISNFRFDCPPDVAPAIDAHMNTLFERLATLIERRERTADLRGYIGYTVNKGADLSAFTEFLRLCDSKHAGTADTVAAAVTTAREILIRYTPFLCGDIILDGGSRAALFTQEIFKPEVDALRKSLDALEYHHVSFSKAPPAPGTPEKAPPGETTSQAVRTMAGTLYEIAERLARIYRYAEPSTETIPLPVTLSAFETPDIKLPYAEQQLAMQNIPAGRTVHETVQHLAKICYQAAFFFGDDRVVSLVDGEISIGDDIANVKKEIELIASPLQYRAIKNL
;
A
#
# COMPACT_ATOMS: atom_id res chain seq x y z
N MET A 1 35.86 -19.56 17.26
CA MET A 1 36.29 -20.28 16.04
C MET A 1 35.25 -21.30 15.60
N GLU A 2 34.73 -22.16 16.47
CA GLU A 2 33.66 -23.11 16.11
C GLU A 2 32.37 -22.41 15.62
N ALA A 3 31.90 -21.34 16.27
CA ALA A 3 30.71 -20.61 15.83
C ALA A 3 30.82 -20.00 14.42
N ALA A 4 32.01 -19.50 14.05
CA ALA A 4 32.26 -18.96 12.70
C ALA A 4 32.31 -20.05 11.63
N HIS A 5 32.74 -21.26 12.01
CA HIS A 5 32.77 -22.40 11.08
C HIS A 5 31.38 -22.96 10.81
N THR A 6 30.47 -22.87 11.79
CA THR A 6 29.06 -23.27 11.66
C THR A 6 28.27 -22.30 10.79
N GLU A 7 28.47 -20.98 10.93
CA GLU A 7 27.82 -19.98 10.06
C GLU A 7 28.25 -20.13 8.59
N GLU A 8 29.55 -20.33 8.32
CA GLU A 8 30.05 -20.50 6.96
C GLU A 8 29.53 -21.81 6.30
N GLN A 9 29.36 -22.89 7.08
CA GLN A 9 28.73 -24.12 6.59
C GLN A 9 27.23 -23.93 6.30
N GLN A 10 26.54 -23.14 7.12
CA GLN A 10 25.12 -22.88 6.96
C GLN A 10 24.83 -21.98 5.74
N GLU A 11 25.67 -20.98 5.48
CA GLU A 11 25.59 -20.13 4.30
C GLU A 11 25.87 -20.91 3.00
N ARG A 12 26.86 -21.81 3.00
CA ARG A 12 27.15 -22.68 1.84
C ARG A 12 25.99 -23.62 1.53
N SER A 13 25.41 -24.26 2.56
CA SER A 13 24.25 -25.15 2.41
C SER A 13 23.04 -24.40 1.84
N SER A 14 22.79 -23.17 2.31
CA SER A 14 21.71 -22.32 1.81
C SER A 14 21.91 -21.96 0.32
N ALA A 15 23.11 -21.54 -0.06
CA ALA A 15 23.43 -21.17 -1.45
C ALA A 15 23.31 -22.34 -2.43
N GLU A 16 23.72 -23.54 -2.02
CA GLU A 16 23.57 -24.77 -2.79
C GLU A 16 22.09 -25.12 -3.01
N HIS A 17 21.27 -25.01 -1.97
CA HIS A 17 19.84 -25.28 -2.04
C HIS A 17 19.11 -24.30 -2.98
N ILE A 18 19.46 -23.01 -2.91
CA ILE A 18 18.92 -21.98 -3.79
C ILE A 18 19.31 -22.26 -5.25
N THR A 19 20.58 -22.59 -5.51
CA THR A 19 21.07 -22.91 -6.86
C THR A 19 20.38 -24.15 -7.43
N ALA A 20 20.23 -25.21 -6.64
CA ALA A 20 19.55 -26.43 -7.05
C ALA A 20 18.08 -26.16 -7.42
N ARG A 21 17.39 -25.36 -6.60
CA ARG A 21 16.00 -24.95 -6.85
C ARG A 21 15.86 -24.12 -8.13
N TYR A 22 16.77 -23.18 -8.38
CA TYR A 22 16.79 -22.40 -9.63
C TYR A 22 16.96 -23.31 -10.85
N ILE A 23 17.91 -24.24 -10.82
CA ILE A 23 18.15 -25.17 -11.93
C ILE A 23 16.92 -26.06 -12.20
N ALA A 24 16.27 -26.54 -11.13
CA ALA A 24 15.04 -27.33 -11.25
C ALA A 24 13.93 -26.54 -11.93
N LEU A 25 13.73 -25.28 -11.53
CA LEU A 25 12.74 -24.40 -12.15
C LEU A 25 13.08 -24.10 -13.61
N VAL A 26 14.32 -23.74 -13.95
CA VAL A 26 14.68 -23.46 -15.36
C VAL A 26 14.41 -24.65 -16.28
N ARG A 27 14.63 -25.88 -15.80
CA ARG A 27 14.47 -27.11 -16.61
C ARG A 27 13.04 -27.64 -16.70
N ARG A 28 12.11 -27.06 -15.95
CA ARG A 28 10.71 -27.48 -15.95
C ARG A 28 10.07 -27.24 -17.32
N LYS A 29 9.38 -28.25 -17.86
CA LYS A 29 8.60 -28.13 -19.10
C LYS A 29 7.40 -27.21 -18.87
N ARG A 30 7.19 -26.26 -19.79
CA ARG A 30 6.15 -25.24 -19.74
C ARG A 30 5.54 -25.03 -21.12
N ASP A 31 4.44 -24.31 -21.17
CA ASP A 31 3.89 -23.79 -22.42
C ASP A 31 4.86 -22.78 -23.08
N PRO A 32 4.85 -22.62 -24.42
CA PRO A 32 5.84 -21.81 -25.15
C PRO A 32 5.91 -20.35 -24.70
N GLU A 33 4.79 -19.80 -24.23
CA GLU A 33 4.71 -18.42 -23.74
C GLU A 33 5.42 -18.26 -22.38
N LYS A 34 5.17 -19.19 -21.45
CA LYS A 34 5.83 -19.25 -20.14
C LYS A 34 7.32 -19.56 -20.28
N GLU A 35 7.69 -20.43 -21.21
CA GLU A 35 9.08 -20.78 -21.48
C GLU A 35 9.89 -19.58 -21.99
N ARG A 36 9.30 -18.75 -22.86
CA ARG A 36 9.90 -17.47 -23.29
C ARG A 36 10.06 -16.49 -22.13
N ALA A 37 9.06 -16.38 -21.26
CA ALA A 37 9.12 -15.51 -20.08
C ALA A 37 10.24 -15.94 -19.11
N VAL A 38 10.37 -17.24 -18.84
CA VAL A 38 11.43 -17.81 -18.00
C VAL A 38 12.81 -17.60 -18.63
N ALA A 39 12.94 -17.76 -19.95
CA ALA A 39 14.19 -17.51 -20.67
C ALA A 39 14.61 -16.04 -20.62
N ALA A 40 13.66 -15.10 -20.79
CA ALA A 40 13.92 -13.67 -20.65
C ALA A 40 14.35 -13.32 -19.21
N LEU A 41 13.67 -13.87 -18.20
CA LEU A 41 14.00 -13.69 -16.79
C LEU A 41 15.39 -14.25 -16.43
N ALA A 42 15.78 -15.39 -17.00
CA ALA A 42 17.09 -15.98 -16.79
C ALA A 42 18.23 -15.06 -17.26
N ALA A 43 17.99 -14.25 -18.30
CA ALA A 43 18.93 -13.27 -18.85
C ALA A 43 18.98 -11.95 -18.05
N GLU A 44 18.03 -11.68 -17.15
CA GLU A 44 18.06 -10.48 -16.30
C GLU A 44 19.18 -10.56 -15.25
N SER A 45 19.73 -9.40 -14.88
CA SER A 45 20.70 -9.24 -13.79
C SER A 45 20.00 -9.29 -12.43
N LEU A 46 19.53 -10.48 -12.04
CA LEU A 46 18.86 -10.76 -10.77
C LEU A 46 19.58 -11.79 -9.93
N THR A 47 19.36 -11.74 -8.61
CA THR A 47 19.82 -12.80 -7.72
C THR A 47 19.06 -14.10 -8.00
N LEU A 48 19.62 -15.24 -7.59
CA LEU A 48 19.01 -16.55 -7.85
C LEU A 48 17.67 -16.69 -7.14
N GLU A 49 17.53 -16.16 -5.93
CA GLU A 49 16.29 -16.17 -5.16
C GLU A 49 15.18 -15.39 -5.87
N GLU A 50 15.50 -14.21 -6.40
CA GLU A 50 14.55 -13.37 -7.15
C GLU A 50 14.09 -14.05 -8.44
N LYS A 51 15.01 -14.71 -9.14
CA LYS A 51 14.66 -15.48 -10.34
C LYS A 51 13.76 -16.67 -10.00
N ILE A 52 14.02 -17.37 -8.89
CA ILE A 52 13.17 -18.46 -8.41
C ILE A 52 11.76 -17.95 -8.14
N GLU A 53 11.59 -16.82 -7.46
CA GLU A 53 10.26 -16.29 -7.16
C GLU A 53 9.47 -15.93 -8.42
N CYS A 54 10.09 -15.22 -9.37
CA CYS A 54 9.43 -14.88 -10.63
C CYS A 54 9.11 -16.10 -11.50
N MET A 55 9.93 -17.17 -11.47
CA MET A 55 9.61 -18.42 -12.18
C MET A 55 8.39 -19.13 -11.56
N LEU A 56 8.28 -19.13 -10.23
CA LEU A 56 7.12 -19.70 -9.52
C LEU A 56 5.82 -18.92 -9.83
N GLU A 57 5.91 -17.60 -10.06
CA GLU A 57 4.77 -16.81 -10.52
C GLU A 57 4.34 -17.12 -11.94
N ILE A 58 5.30 -17.23 -12.87
CA ILE A 58 5.01 -17.62 -14.27
C ILE A 58 4.33 -18.99 -14.28
N ASP A 59 4.73 -19.88 -13.38
CA ASP A 59 4.14 -21.21 -13.23
C ASP A 59 2.76 -21.18 -12.55
N GLY A 60 2.40 -20.08 -11.88
CA GLY A 60 1.11 -19.91 -11.18
C GLY A 60 1.11 -20.53 -9.77
N GLU A 61 2.28 -20.89 -9.25
CA GLU A 61 2.44 -21.65 -7.99
C GLU A 61 2.51 -20.78 -6.75
N ARG A 62 2.68 -19.46 -6.92
CA ARG A 62 2.59 -18.50 -5.83
C ARG A 62 1.45 -17.52 -6.07
N PRO A 63 0.42 -17.52 -5.21
CA PRO A 63 -0.53 -16.42 -5.18
C PRO A 63 0.13 -15.20 -4.50
N PHE A 64 0.04 -14.07 -5.20
CA PHE A 64 -0.10 -12.74 -4.63
C PHE A 64 1.14 -12.04 -4.00
N ARG A 65 1.96 -12.69 -3.16
CA ARG A 65 3.07 -12.01 -2.43
C ARG A 65 4.17 -11.46 -3.34
N SER A 66 4.42 -12.11 -4.46
CA SER A 66 5.48 -11.78 -5.40
C SER A 66 5.13 -10.62 -6.34
N LYS A 67 3.84 -10.31 -6.58
CA LYS A 67 3.40 -9.07 -7.26
C LYS A 67 3.68 -7.82 -6.42
N LEU A 68 3.52 -7.90 -5.09
CA LEU A 68 3.92 -6.85 -4.15
C LEU A 68 5.44 -6.71 -4.06
N HIS A 69 6.17 -7.82 -4.09
CA HIS A 69 7.63 -7.80 -4.18
C HIS A 69 8.12 -7.20 -5.52
N LEU A 70 7.42 -7.45 -6.63
CA LEU A 70 7.66 -6.83 -7.93
C LEU A 70 7.32 -5.33 -7.94
N LEU A 71 6.29 -4.89 -7.22
CA LEU A 71 5.96 -3.46 -7.03
C LEU A 71 7.04 -2.75 -6.21
N HIS A 72 7.52 -3.38 -5.13
CA HIS A 72 8.67 -2.92 -4.34
C HIS A 72 9.94 -2.83 -5.20
N ARG A 73 10.13 -3.79 -6.11
CA ARG A 73 11.23 -3.83 -7.08
C ARG A 73 11.09 -2.78 -8.18
N LEU A 74 9.88 -2.49 -8.67
CA LEU A 74 9.63 -1.38 -9.60
C LEU A 74 9.99 -0.04 -8.96
N ASN A 75 9.73 0.12 -7.66
CA ASN A 75 10.17 1.30 -6.90
C ASN A 75 11.70 1.42 -6.86
N LYS A 76 12.40 0.31 -6.59
CA LYS A 76 13.87 0.28 -6.53
C LYS A 76 14.55 0.42 -7.89
N LYS A 77 13.93 -0.09 -8.97
CA LYS A 77 14.47 -0.04 -10.34
C LYS A 77 14.29 1.34 -10.99
N THR A 78 13.24 2.09 -10.63
CA THR A 78 13.09 3.49 -11.04
C THR A 78 14.16 4.43 -10.47
N ASP A 79 14.80 4.08 -9.35
CA ASP A 79 15.90 4.89 -8.80
C ASP A 79 17.28 4.55 -9.40
N GLY A 80 17.41 3.49 -10.20
CA GLY A 80 18.70 2.97 -10.69
C GLY A 80 18.86 2.88 -12.21
N ALA A 81 17.85 3.24 -13.02
CA ALA A 81 17.95 3.19 -14.48
C ALA A 81 18.62 4.48 -15.00
N GLY A 82 19.80 4.34 -15.61
CA GLY A 82 20.58 5.47 -16.14
C GLY A 82 19.88 6.25 -17.28
N ASP A 83 20.34 7.49 -17.45
CA ASP A 83 19.78 8.58 -18.29
C ASP A 83 19.35 8.20 -19.73
N SER A 84 19.88 7.13 -20.33
CA SER A 84 19.59 6.79 -21.74
C SER A 84 18.31 5.96 -21.96
N SER A 85 17.83 5.23 -20.95
CA SER A 85 16.58 4.45 -21.04
C SER A 85 15.35 5.33 -20.76
N GLU A 86 15.51 6.37 -19.94
CA GLU A 86 14.43 7.28 -19.55
C GLU A 86 13.93 8.17 -20.69
N GLU A 87 14.77 8.52 -21.67
CA GLU A 87 14.36 9.37 -22.80
C GLU A 87 13.36 8.68 -23.74
N SER A 88 13.51 7.37 -23.97
CA SER A 88 12.61 6.63 -24.85
C SER A 88 11.28 6.34 -24.16
N ALA A 89 11.31 5.91 -22.89
CA ALA A 89 10.10 5.73 -22.08
C ALA A 89 9.39 7.07 -21.81
N GLY A 90 10.14 8.16 -21.66
CA GLY A 90 9.62 9.50 -21.41
C GLY A 90 8.68 10.01 -22.50
N ARG A 91 8.91 9.66 -23.77
CA ARG A 91 8.05 10.11 -24.89
C ARG A 91 6.67 9.47 -24.88
N GLU A 92 6.58 8.17 -24.60
CA GLU A 92 5.29 7.47 -24.44
C GLU A 92 4.54 8.00 -23.20
N LEU A 93 5.24 8.17 -22.08
CA LEU A 93 4.66 8.69 -20.83
C LEU A 93 4.09 10.11 -20.98
N VAL A 94 4.73 10.96 -21.78
CA VAL A 94 4.21 12.32 -22.08
C VAL A 94 2.88 12.28 -22.81
N THR A 95 2.66 11.32 -23.72
CA THR A 95 1.35 11.18 -24.39
C THR A 95 0.23 10.80 -23.43
N GLU A 96 0.58 10.18 -22.29
CA GLU A 96 -0.34 9.85 -21.21
C GLU A 96 -0.45 10.97 -20.14
N GLY A 97 0.20 12.11 -20.34
CA GLY A 97 0.20 13.23 -19.38
C GLY A 97 1.10 13.00 -18.16
N LEU A 98 2.08 12.09 -18.25
CA LEU A 98 3.03 11.79 -17.19
C LEU A 98 4.36 12.52 -17.44
N TYR A 99 4.76 13.37 -16.50
CA TYR A 99 5.94 14.24 -16.64
C TYR A 99 7.05 13.80 -15.69
N THR A 100 8.06 13.13 -16.24
CA THR A 100 9.24 12.67 -15.49
C THR A 100 10.12 13.86 -15.05
N PRO A 101 10.94 13.71 -13.99
CA PRO A 101 11.83 14.78 -13.52
C PRO A 101 12.78 15.31 -14.61
N TYR A 102 13.26 14.43 -15.50
CA TYR A 102 14.12 14.81 -16.62
C TYR A 102 13.41 15.76 -17.60
N ILE A 103 12.23 15.36 -18.08
CA ILE A 103 11.42 16.15 -19.02
C ILE A 103 11.04 17.49 -18.38
N VAL A 104 10.66 17.46 -17.11
CA VAL A 104 10.33 18.66 -16.34
C VAL A 104 11.53 19.60 -16.23
N LYS A 105 12.73 19.08 -15.92
CA LYS A 105 13.95 19.89 -15.82
C LYS A 105 14.33 20.55 -17.15
N GLU A 106 14.18 19.83 -18.26
CA GLU A 106 14.42 20.39 -19.60
C GLU A 106 13.39 21.48 -19.93
N ARG A 107 12.10 21.18 -19.74
CA ARG A 107 11.00 22.12 -19.99
C ARG A 107 11.05 23.36 -19.11
N ARG A 108 11.48 23.23 -17.85
CA ARG A 108 11.68 24.38 -16.94
C ARG A 108 12.70 25.37 -17.48
N ARG A 109 13.68 24.93 -18.26
CA ARG A 109 14.66 25.82 -18.90
C ARG A 109 14.05 26.62 -20.05
N SER A 110 13.01 26.09 -20.69
CA SER A 110 12.33 26.74 -21.82
C SER A 110 11.13 27.60 -21.44
N ILE A 111 10.76 27.70 -20.15
CA ILE A 111 9.63 28.53 -19.70
C ILE A 111 9.86 30.01 -19.96
N GLY A 112 11.09 30.47 -19.78
CA GLY A 112 11.43 31.88 -19.92
C GLY A 112 11.58 32.27 -21.38
N ILE A 113 10.62 33.01 -21.91
CA ILE A 113 10.84 33.75 -23.15
C ILE A 113 11.80 34.89 -22.81
N THR A 114 12.89 35.01 -23.56
CA THR A 114 13.75 36.20 -23.48
C THR A 114 13.38 37.15 -24.60
N PRO A 115 12.53 38.17 -24.36
CA PRO A 115 12.17 39.11 -25.40
C PRO A 115 13.41 39.83 -25.95
N HIS A 116 13.39 40.13 -27.24
CA HIS A 116 14.48 40.89 -27.85
C HIS A 116 14.63 42.26 -27.20
N ARG A 117 15.88 42.60 -26.89
CA ARG A 117 16.25 43.94 -26.40
C ARG A 117 15.87 44.98 -27.44
N ALA A 118 15.16 46.03 -27.02
CA ALA A 118 14.80 47.12 -27.92
C ALA A 118 16.06 47.82 -28.45
N GLY A 119 16.11 48.05 -29.77
CA GLY A 119 17.14 48.88 -30.38
C GLY A 119 17.12 50.30 -29.83
N PHE A 120 18.26 51.01 -29.87
CA PHE A 120 18.42 52.32 -29.22
C PHE A 120 17.30 53.32 -29.58
N TRP A 121 17.02 53.49 -30.88
CA TRP A 121 15.98 54.40 -31.35
C TRP A 121 14.57 53.93 -31.01
N SER A 122 14.31 52.62 -31.10
CA SER A 122 13.02 52.04 -30.70
C SER A 122 12.74 52.31 -29.22
N TYR A 123 13.78 52.16 -28.40
CA TYR A 123 13.70 52.45 -26.98
C TYR A 123 13.43 53.94 -26.73
N LEU A 124 14.17 54.85 -27.37
CA LEU A 124 14.05 56.29 -27.12
C LEU A 124 12.68 56.85 -27.53
N PHE A 125 12.14 56.41 -28.69
CA PHE A 125 10.93 57.01 -29.26
C PHE A 125 9.63 56.27 -28.91
N TYR A 126 9.67 54.95 -28.71
CA TYR A 126 8.44 54.16 -28.47
C TYR A 126 8.33 53.64 -27.03
N GLU A 127 9.41 53.08 -26.48
CA GLU A 127 9.35 52.45 -25.15
C GLU A 127 9.56 53.45 -24.01
N TRP A 128 10.36 54.49 -24.19
CA TRP A 128 10.71 55.45 -23.14
C TRP A 128 9.49 56.08 -22.47
N GLY A 129 8.50 56.50 -23.26
CA GLY A 129 7.26 57.06 -22.72
C GLY A 129 6.45 56.05 -21.89
N ARG A 130 6.41 54.79 -22.32
CA ARG A 130 5.72 53.70 -21.59
C ARG A 130 6.44 53.37 -20.29
N ILE A 131 7.76 53.24 -20.35
CA ILE A 131 8.62 52.96 -19.18
C ILE A 131 8.55 54.11 -18.19
N ARG A 132 8.52 55.37 -18.66
CA ARG A 132 8.35 56.53 -17.79
C ARG A 132 6.99 56.54 -17.09
N ARG A 133 5.89 56.26 -17.78
CA ARG A 133 4.57 56.14 -17.13
C ARG A 133 4.58 55.05 -16.06
N PHE A 134 5.16 53.88 -16.37
CA PHE A 134 5.34 52.79 -15.41
C PHE A 134 6.19 53.22 -14.20
N ALA A 135 7.27 53.98 -14.43
CA ALA A 135 8.10 54.56 -13.37
C ALA A 135 7.30 55.51 -12.48
N ASP A 136 6.53 56.41 -13.09
CA ASP A 136 5.74 57.43 -12.39
C ASP A 136 4.57 56.81 -11.61
N GLU A 137 3.99 55.72 -12.10
CA GLU A 137 2.83 55.05 -11.49
C GLU A 137 3.20 54.12 -10.31
N TYR A 138 4.30 53.37 -10.43
CA TYR A 138 4.64 52.31 -9.47
C TYR A 138 5.92 52.55 -8.67
N ASP A 139 6.72 53.58 -9.02
CA ASP A 139 8.01 53.90 -8.39
C ASP A 139 8.96 52.71 -8.23
N ILE A 140 8.93 51.76 -9.19
CA ILE A 140 9.83 50.59 -9.19
C ILE A 140 11.15 50.91 -9.90
N VAL A 141 11.08 51.70 -10.96
CA VAL A 141 12.24 52.08 -11.79
C VAL A 141 12.33 53.59 -11.87
N THR A 142 13.55 54.10 -12.01
CA THR A 142 13.85 55.50 -12.25
C THR A 142 14.39 55.68 -13.66
N CYS A 143 13.87 56.69 -14.35
CA CYS A 143 14.21 57.02 -15.72
C CYS A 143 14.99 58.34 -15.78
N ARG A 144 16.21 58.33 -16.31
CA ARG A 144 16.96 59.56 -16.64
C ARG A 144 17.01 59.79 -18.14
N LEU A 145 16.61 60.98 -18.59
CA LEU A 145 16.55 61.31 -20.02
C LEU A 145 17.95 61.41 -20.66
N PHE A 146 18.93 61.93 -19.94
CA PHE A 146 20.30 62.10 -20.45
C PHE A 146 21.38 61.80 -19.38
N PRO A 147 22.27 60.82 -19.59
CA PRO A 147 22.18 59.77 -20.61
C PRO A 147 20.96 58.87 -20.37
N PRO A 148 20.28 58.38 -21.43
CA PRO A 148 19.05 57.61 -21.30
C PRO A 148 19.32 56.28 -20.57
N ARG A 149 18.89 56.20 -19.32
CA ARG A 149 19.13 55.05 -18.43
C ARG A 149 17.89 54.76 -17.60
N VAL A 150 17.57 53.48 -17.49
CA VAL A 150 16.60 52.93 -16.54
C VAL A 150 17.36 52.20 -15.46
N ARG A 151 17.03 52.46 -14.19
CA ARG A 151 17.59 51.76 -13.02
C ARG A 151 16.46 51.47 -12.04
N PHE A 152 16.66 50.54 -11.12
CA PHE A 152 15.74 50.41 -9.99
C PHE A 152 15.73 51.68 -9.13
N SER A 153 14.57 52.04 -8.60
CA SER A 153 14.44 53.11 -7.60
C SER A 153 15.01 52.65 -6.25
N ALA A 154 15.27 53.60 -5.35
CA ALA A 154 15.58 53.28 -3.95
C ALA A 154 14.35 52.64 -3.27
N HIS A 155 13.15 53.15 -3.57
CA HIS A 155 11.89 52.63 -3.05
C HIS A 155 11.68 51.14 -3.39
N ALA A 156 12.05 50.69 -4.58
CA ALA A 156 11.96 49.27 -4.96
C ALA A 156 12.82 48.36 -4.07
N ARG A 157 14.03 48.82 -3.72
CA ARG A 157 14.95 48.10 -2.82
C ARG A 157 14.41 48.08 -1.39
N ASP A 158 13.90 49.21 -0.92
CA ASP A 158 13.31 49.35 0.41
C ASP A 158 12.06 48.46 0.53
N PHE A 159 11.16 48.53 -0.45
CA PHE A 159 9.96 47.68 -0.53
C PHE A 159 10.33 46.19 -0.53
N PHE A 160 11.33 45.79 -1.33
CA PHE A 160 11.78 44.40 -1.37
C PHE A 160 12.30 43.93 0.00
N SER A 161 13.20 44.71 0.61
CA SER A 161 13.87 44.31 1.85
C SER A 161 12.97 44.37 3.11
N THR A 162 12.00 45.28 3.14
CA THR A 162 11.09 45.51 4.27
C THR A 162 9.82 44.69 4.19
N ARG A 163 9.34 44.36 2.99
CA ARG A 163 8.06 43.68 2.79
C ARG A 163 8.22 42.31 2.14
N VAL A 164 8.75 42.24 0.92
CA VAL A 164 8.83 40.98 0.16
C VAL A 164 9.69 39.93 0.88
N ALA A 165 10.92 40.29 1.23
CA ALA A 165 11.85 39.37 1.91
C ALA A 165 11.37 39.01 3.33
N VAL A 166 10.65 39.91 4.01
CA VAL A 166 10.09 39.68 5.35
C VAL A 166 8.90 38.72 5.29
N SER A 167 7.96 38.93 4.36
CA SER A 167 6.84 38.00 4.15
C SER A 167 7.33 36.61 3.72
N ALA A 168 8.33 36.54 2.83
CA ALA A 168 8.97 35.29 2.46
C ALA A 168 9.64 34.59 3.67
N ALA A 169 10.38 35.34 4.50
CA ALA A 169 11.01 34.80 5.71
C ALA A 169 9.97 34.28 6.72
N ALA A 170 8.84 34.98 6.89
CA ALA A 170 7.75 34.54 7.75
C ALA A 170 7.06 33.27 7.24
N LEU A 171 7.04 33.05 5.93
CA LEU A 171 6.47 31.84 5.31
C LEU A 171 7.37 30.61 5.44
N MET A 172 8.70 30.78 5.45
CA MET A 172 9.65 29.67 5.38
C MET A 172 9.42 28.56 6.42
N PRO A 173 9.22 28.84 7.73
CA PRO A 173 8.99 27.77 8.71
C PRO A 173 7.70 26.96 8.44
N HIS A 174 6.69 27.60 7.86
CA HIS A 174 5.45 26.92 7.48
C HIS A 174 5.63 26.06 6.24
N LEU A 175 6.37 26.56 5.24
CA LEU A 175 6.69 25.82 4.02
C LEU A 175 7.64 24.65 4.29
N GLU A 176 8.55 24.76 5.26
CA GLU A 176 9.38 23.65 5.73
C GLU A 176 8.53 22.55 6.37
N ARG A 177 7.59 22.91 7.25
CA ARG A 177 6.66 21.94 7.82
C ARG A 177 5.77 21.28 6.76
N ILE A 178 5.30 22.06 5.78
CA ILE A 178 4.55 21.53 4.63
C ILE A 178 5.44 20.61 3.77
N ALA A 179 6.72 20.91 3.59
CA ALA A 179 7.64 20.03 2.87
C ALA A 179 7.76 18.66 3.56
N CYS A 180 7.82 18.62 4.89
CA CYS A 180 7.98 17.36 5.64
C CYS A 180 6.70 16.49 5.66
N GLU A 181 5.51 17.09 5.77
CA GLU A 181 4.26 16.34 6.03
C GLU A 181 3.20 16.49 4.92
N GLY A 182 3.35 17.46 4.02
CA GLY A 182 2.33 17.80 3.02
C GLY A 182 2.08 16.67 2.02
N TRP A 183 3.08 15.88 1.69
CA TRP A 183 2.98 14.77 0.72
C TRP A 183 1.96 13.70 1.12
N ARG A 184 1.54 13.62 2.40
CA ARG A 184 0.50 12.71 2.89
C ARG A 184 -0.93 13.22 2.63
N ILE A 185 -1.08 14.50 2.31
CA ILE A 185 -2.37 15.20 2.35
C ILE A 185 -2.81 15.69 0.97
N ILE A 186 -1.86 16.15 0.16
CA ILE A 186 -2.12 16.76 -1.14
C ILE A 186 -1.51 15.93 -2.26
N THR A 187 -1.97 16.20 -3.49
CA THR A 187 -1.46 15.50 -4.68
C THR A 187 0.01 15.83 -4.92
N LYS A 188 0.71 14.97 -5.68
CA LYS A 188 2.10 15.20 -6.09
C LYS A 188 2.31 16.51 -6.82
N SER A 189 1.42 16.85 -7.75
CA SER A 189 1.50 18.09 -8.50
C SER A 189 1.39 19.31 -7.59
N ASP A 190 0.44 19.30 -6.64
CA ASP A 190 0.25 20.39 -5.69
C ASP A 190 1.43 20.52 -4.73
N TYR A 191 1.96 19.38 -4.25
CA TYR A 191 3.15 19.34 -3.40
C TYR A 191 4.36 19.91 -4.14
N ASN A 192 4.61 19.45 -5.37
CA ASN A 192 5.73 19.91 -6.18
C ASN A 192 5.62 21.39 -6.51
N LEU A 193 4.41 21.88 -6.79
CA LEU A 193 4.17 23.30 -6.99
C LEU A 193 4.47 24.12 -5.71
N LEU A 194 4.12 23.61 -4.53
CA LEU A 194 4.50 24.23 -3.25
C LEU A 194 6.02 24.22 -3.00
N MET A 195 6.73 23.18 -3.47
CA MET A 195 8.20 23.14 -3.37
C MET A 195 8.86 24.20 -4.24
N GLU A 196 8.27 24.52 -5.39
CA GLU A 196 8.72 25.61 -6.24
C GLU A 196 8.44 26.97 -5.63
N PHE A 197 7.26 27.13 -5.02
CA PHE A 197 6.97 28.32 -4.23
C PHE A 197 7.92 28.48 -3.03
N ARG A 198 8.32 27.37 -2.40
CA ARG A 198 9.36 27.38 -1.35
C ARG A 198 10.72 27.80 -1.90
N ARG A 199 11.12 27.35 -3.10
CA ARG A 199 12.34 27.80 -3.78
C ARG A 199 12.31 29.31 -4.06
N LEU A 200 11.15 29.83 -4.49
CA LEU A 200 10.93 31.26 -4.62
C LEU A 200 11.17 31.98 -3.30
N CYS A 201 10.51 31.56 -2.21
CA CYS A 201 10.67 32.17 -0.89
C CYS A 201 12.13 32.14 -0.42
N SER A 202 12.84 31.02 -0.60
CA SER A 202 14.27 30.92 -0.25
C SER A 202 15.10 31.94 -1.04
N ALA A 203 14.91 32.04 -2.35
CA ALA A 203 15.63 33.00 -3.19
C ALA A 203 15.37 34.46 -2.76
N LEU A 204 14.13 34.78 -2.39
CA LEU A 204 13.75 36.12 -1.89
C LEU A 204 14.39 36.42 -0.53
N VAL A 205 14.41 35.44 0.39
CA VAL A 205 15.05 35.58 1.71
C VAL A 205 16.54 35.80 1.56
N ASP A 206 17.21 35.01 0.72
CA ASP A 206 18.65 35.11 0.51
C ASP A 206 19.03 36.44 -0.15
N ALA A 207 18.29 36.88 -1.16
CA ALA A 207 18.46 38.21 -1.75
C ALA A 207 18.24 39.32 -0.71
N GLY A 208 17.25 39.17 0.17
CA GLY A 208 16.96 40.13 1.25
C GLY A 208 18.09 40.24 2.28
N LYS A 209 18.73 39.11 2.64
CA LYS A 209 19.91 39.09 3.53
C LYS A 209 21.08 39.84 2.90
N VAL A 210 21.42 39.53 1.65
CA VAL A 210 22.52 40.18 0.93
C VAL A 210 22.32 41.69 0.82
N LEU A 211 21.09 42.15 0.52
CA LEU A 211 20.79 43.58 0.42
C LEU A 211 20.92 44.35 1.75
N ARG A 212 20.71 43.68 2.89
CA ARG A 212 20.88 44.29 4.22
C ARG A 212 22.36 44.40 4.60
N GLU A 213 23.18 43.47 4.14
CA GLU A 213 24.62 43.41 4.43
C GLU A 213 25.45 44.28 3.47
N ASP A 214 25.04 44.38 2.20
CA ASP A 214 25.76 45.13 1.16
C ASP A 214 24.85 46.16 0.45
N THR A 215 25.10 47.44 0.75
CA THR A 215 24.40 48.57 0.10
C THR A 215 24.79 48.77 -1.37
N GLY A 216 25.93 48.20 -1.80
CA GLY A 216 26.46 48.29 -3.16
C GLY A 216 26.08 47.13 -4.09
N GLY A 217 25.47 46.06 -3.55
CA GLY A 217 25.13 44.86 -4.30
C GLY A 217 24.25 45.11 -5.53
N ASP A 218 24.48 44.34 -6.60
CA ASP A 218 23.65 44.41 -7.80
C ASP A 218 22.26 43.79 -7.54
N PHE A 219 21.32 44.64 -7.13
CA PHE A 219 19.94 44.27 -6.87
C PHE A 219 19.29 43.49 -8.03
N ALA A 220 19.65 43.80 -9.29
CA ALA A 220 19.12 43.10 -10.45
C ALA A 220 19.56 41.63 -10.46
N ALA A 221 20.86 41.37 -10.24
CA ALA A 221 21.42 40.03 -10.19
C ALA A 221 20.87 39.19 -9.03
N LEU A 222 20.55 39.82 -7.90
CA LEU A 222 19.91 39.14 -6.77
C LEU A 222 18.47 38.73 -7.10
N LEU A 223 17.69 39.64 -7.69
CA LEU A 223 16.31 39.38 -8.07
C LEU A 223 16.18 38.34 -9.18
N GLU A 224 17.18 38.21 -10.07
CA GLU A 224 17.22 37.19 -11.13
C GLU A 224 17.03 35.77 -10.62
N ARG A 225 17.54 35.45 -9.42
CA ARG A 225 17.41 34.11 -8.83
C ARG A 225 15.96 33.76 -8.49
N ALA A 226 15.13 34.76 -8.23
CA ALA A 226 13.71 34.61 -7.92
C ALA A 226 12.82 34.55 -9.19
N VAL A 227 13.34 34.95 -10.35
CA VAL A 227 12.54 35.03 -11.59
C VAL A 227 12.02 33.67 -12.02
N ALA A 228 12.89 32.67 -12.20
CA ALA A 228 12.46 31.38 -12.73
C ALA A 228 11.43 30.67 -11.83
N PRO A 229 11.62 30.59 -10.50
CA PRO A 229 10.59 30.06 -9.59
C PRO A 229 9.27 30.86 -9.63
N TYR A 230 9.35 32.19 -9.74
CA TYR A 230 8.16 33.03 -9.86
C TYR A 230 7.38 32.76 -11.15
N LEU A 231 8.06 32.76 -12.30
CA LEU A 231 7.43 32.48 -13.60
C LEU A 231 6.79 31.09 -13.62
N LEU A 232 7.43 30.10 -12.98
CA LEU A 232 6.87 28.76 -12.84
C LEU A 232 5.56 28.75 -12.04
N CYS A 233 5.46 29.54 -10.96
CA CYS A 233 4.23 29.68 -10.18
C CYS A 233 3.07 30.31 -10.96
N HIS A 234 3.38 31.01 -12.05
CA HIS A 234 2.42 31.67 -12.94
C HIS A 234 2.30 31.01 -14.32
N HIS A 235 2.97 29.87 -14.54
CA HIS A 235 3.04 29.23 -15.85
C HIS A 235 1.66 28.78 -16.36
N ASP A 236 0.92 28.07 -15.51
CA ASP A 236 -0.49 27.74 -15.75
C ASP A 236 -1.37 28.76 -15.02
N GLU A 237 -2.49 29.14 -15.63
CA GLU A 237 -3.43 30.12 -15.06
C GLU A 237 -3.94 29.69 -13.68
N ASN A 238 -3.97 28.39 -13.41
CA ASN A 238 -4.48 27.83 -12.15
C ASN A 238 -3.41 27.73 -11.06
N TYR A 239 -2.12 27.83 -11.38
CA TYR A 239 -1.05 27.54 -10.41
C TYR A 239 -1.01 28.57 -9.26
N ALA A 240 -1.12 29.85 -9.58
CA ALA A 240 -1.11 30.91 -8.56
C ALA A 240 -2.26 30.75 -7.55
N ASP A 241 -3.41 30.23 -7.99
CA ASP A 241 -4.57 29.93 -7.14
C ASP A 241 -4.47 28.57 -6.43
N ALA A 242 -3.78 27.59 -7.03
CA ALA A 242 -3.59 26.26 -6.46
C ALA A 242 -2.64 26.28 -5.26
N ILE A 243 -1.57 27.08 -5.30
CA ILE A 243 -0.58 27.22 -4.22
C ILE A 243 -1.24 27.53 -2.86
N PRO A 244 -2.02 28.62 -2.69
CA PRO A 244 -2.66 28.93 -1.41
C PRO A 244 -3.68 27.87 -0.99
N LYS A 245 -4.40 27.26 -1.93
CA LYS A 245 -5.36 26.18 -1.63
C LYS A 245 -4.66 24.93 -1.10
N ALA A 246 -3.56 24.52 -1.73
CA ALA A 246 -2.76 23.38 -1.30
C ALA A 246 -2.11 23.63 0.07
N ALA A 247 -1.54 24.81 0.29
CA ALA A 247 -0.99 25.20 1.60
C ALA A 247 -2.06 25.17 2.69
N ALA A 248 -3.25 25.72 2.41
CA ALA A 248 -4.37 25.69 3.35
C ALA A 248 -4.84 24.26 3.65
N ALA A 249 -4.95 23.39 2.64
CA ALA A 249 -5.36 22.00 2.83
C ALA A 249 -4.43 21.22 3.78
N VAL A 250 -3.12 21.44 3.65
CA VAL A 250 -2.11 20.86 4.55
C VAL A 250 -2.21 21.48 5.95
N LEU A 251 -2.24 22.82 6.04
CA LEU A 251 -2.24 23.53 7.32
C LEU A 251 -3.53 23.34 8.12
N ILE A 252 -4.68 23.16 7.49
CA ILE A 252 -5.93 22.86 8.23
C ILE A 252 -5.78 21.56 9.03
N LYS A 253 -5.03 20.57 8.51
CA LYS A 253 -4.76 19.32 9.23
C LYS A 253 -3.63 19.43 10.26
N LEU A 254 -2.63 20.28 10.02
CA LEU A 254 -1.43 20.37 10.88
C LEU A 254 -1.48 21.50 11.92
N ASP A 255 -2.06 22.64 11.57
CA ASP A 255 -2.11 23.89 12.33
C ASP A 255 -3.18 24.85 11.77
N ALA A 256 -4.45 24.54 12.07
CA ALA A 256 -5.59 25.23 11.49
C ALA A 256 -5.61 26.75 11.76
N GLN A 257 -5.03 27.19 12.89
CA GLN A 257 -5.00 28.61 13.27
C GLN A 257 -4.16 29.45 12.32
N ARG A 258 -3.10 28.87 11.73
CA ARG A 258 -2.16 29.59 10.87
C ARG A 258 -2.50 29.50 9.39
N ALA A 259 -3.43 28.64 9.00
CA ALA A 259 -3.82 28.44 7.59
C ALA A 259 -4.24 29.75 6.90
N GLY A 260 -5.06 30.57 7.56
CA GLY A 260 -5.52 31.85 7.01
C GLY A 260 -4.39 32.87 6.83
N TYR A 261 -3.51 32.99 7.83
CA TYR A 261 -2.35 33.89 7.79
C TYR A 261 -1.36 33.50 6.68
N VAL A 262 -1.01 32.21 6.60
CA VAL A 262 -0.11 31.70 5.56
C VAL A 262 -0.69 31.93 4.16
N THR A 263 -1.99 31.66 3.99
CA THR A 263 -2.69 31.89 2.73
C THR A 263 -2.65 33.37 2.31
N MET A 264 -2.82 34.29 3.27
CA MET A 264 -2.72 35.72 3.03
C MET A 264 -1.32 36.13 2.57
N LEU A 265 -0.25 35.64 3.23
CA LEU A 265 1.13 35.94 2.83
C LEU A 265 1.50 35.35 1.46
N ILE A 266 1.04 34.15 1.15
CA ILE A 266 1.22 33.55 -0.18
C ILE A 266 0.58 34.45 -1.23
N ARG A 267 -0.65 34.92 -0.97
CA ARG A 267 -1.36 35.79 -1.90
C ARG A 267 -0.67 37.13 -2.08
N GLU A 268 -0.12 37.71 -1.02
CA GLU A 268 0.64 38.94 -1.06
C GLU A 268 1.88 38.83 -1.98
N LEU A 269 2.54 37.67 -2.01
CA LEU A 269 3.73 37.46 -2.85
C LEU A 269 3.39 37.14 -4.32
N LEU A 270 2.32 36.39 -4.57
CA LEU A 270 1.99 35.92 -5.92
C LEU A 270 1.12 36.90 -6.70
N PHE A 271 0.14 37.53 -6.07
CA PHE A 271 -0.82 38.36 -6.78
C PHE A 271 -0.39 39.83 -6.79
N PRO A 272 -0.58 40.53 -7.92
CA PRO A 272 -0.32 41.96 -7.99
C PRO A 272 -1.25 42.70 -7.02
N ALA A 273 -0.68 43.61 -6.24
CA ALA A 273 -1.47 44.52 -5.43
C ALA A 273 -2.31 45.42 -6.35
N THR A 274 -3.57 45.68 -5.97
CA THR A 274 -4.44 46.61 -6.72
C THR A 274 -3.89 48.04 -6.72
N GLN A 275 -3.05 48.37 -5.74
CA GLN A 275 -2.35 49.65 -5.64
C GLN A 275 -0.94 49.42 -5.07
N GLY A 276 0.05 50.06 -5.70
CA GLY A 276 1.44 50.11 -5.22
C GLY A 276 2.34 48.98 -5.73
N SER A 277 3.53 48.90 -5.13
CA SER A 277 4.59 47.95 -5.47
C SER A 277 4.19 46.50 -5.15
N SER A 278 4.59 45.56 -6.02
CA SER A 278 4.40 44.12 -5.83
C SER A 278 5.58 43.34 -6.41
N LEU A 279 5.70 42.05 -6.08
CA LEU A 279 6.78 41.20 -6.63
C LEU A 279 6.67 41.07 -8.17
N ALA A 280 5.45 40.97 -8.70
CA ALA A 280 5.18 40.98 -10.14
C ALA A 280 5.77 42.21 -10.83
N LEU A 281 5.58 43.39 -10.20
CA LEU A 281 6.07 44.66 -10.72
C LEU A 281 7.59 44.80 -10.57
N LEU A 282 8.19 44.24 -9.52
CA LEU A 282 9.65 44.19 -9.37
C LEU A 282 10.29 43.35 -10.49
N ILE A 283 9.72 42.19 -10.80
CA ILE A 283 10.20 41.32 -11.89
C ILE A 283 9.99 42.00 -13.24
N THR A 284 8.84 42.64 -13.45
CA THR A 284 8.60 43.48 -14.63
C THR A 284 9.65 44.60 -14.74
N GLY A 285 9.99 45.25 -13.63
CA GLY A 285 11.04 46.26 -13.54
C GLY A 285 12.42 45.72 -13.90
N LEU A 286 12.76 44.50 -13.49
CA LEU A 286 14.01 43.83 -13.82
C LEU A 286 14.18 43.67 -15.34
N PHE A 287 13.17 43.11 -16.00
CA PHE A 287 13.20 42.92 -17.44
C PHE A 287 13.14 44.25 -18.18
N THR A 288 12.43 45.24 -17.64
CA THR A 288 12.41 46.60 -18.20
C THR A 288 13.80 47.25 -18.17
N VAL A 289 14.54 47.10 -17.06
CA VAL A 289 15.92 47.60 -16.93
C VAL A 289 16.85 46.86 -17.90
N LYS A 290 16.74 45.54 -18.00
CA LYS A 290 17.61 44.69 -18.84
C LYS A 290 17.37 44.86 -20.34
N LEU A 291 16.10 44.78 -20.75
CA LEU A 291 15.68 44.73 -22.15
C LEU A 291 15.35 46.10 -22.73
N ARG A 292 15.27 47.14 -21.90
CA ARG A 292 14.87 48.51 -22.28
C ARG A 292 13.52 48.53 -23.01
N ARG A 293 12.60 47.68 -22.56
CA ARG A 293 11.26 47.51 -23.12
C ARG A 293 10.33 47.17 -21.96
N LEU A 294 9.15 47.77 -21.93
CA LEU A 294 8.14 47.39 -20.93
C LEU A 294 7.56 46.01 -21.31
N THR A 295 7.75 45.04 -20.43
CA THR A 295 7.30 43.64 -20.57
C THR A 295 6.31 43.31 -19.47
N ILE A 296 5.18 42.68 -19.79
CA ILE A 296 4.28 42.13 -18.76
C ILE A 296 4.73 40.71 -18.39
N ILE A 297 4.29 40.18 -17.24
CA ILE A 297 4.63 38.82 -16.81
C ILE A 297 4.22 37.78 -17.86
N ASP A 298 3.07 37.95 -18.50
CA ASP A 298 2.61 37.05 -19.57
C ASP A 298 3.54 37.04 -20.80
N ASP A 299 4.26 38.13 -21.08
CA ASP A 299 5.23 38.17 -22.19
C ASP A 299 6.50 37.34 -21.89
N LEU A 300 6.72 36.99 -20.62
CA LEU A 300 7.91 36.29 -20.14
C LEU A 300 7.70 34.78 -20.01
N ILE A 301 6.45 34.30 -20.14
CA ILE A 301 6.05 32.91 -19.92
C ILE A 301 5.70 32.27 -21.27
N ASP A 302 6.44 31.22 -21.64
CA ASP A 302 6.05 30.36 -22.76
C ASP A 302 5.00 29.34 -22.32
N ARG A 303 3.72 29.73 -22.43
CA ARG A 303 2.59 28.86 -22.08
C ARG A 303 2.42 27.65 -23.01
N SER A 304 3.17 27.56 -24.12
CA SER A 304 3.13 26.39 -25.00
C SER A 304 3.83 25.17 -24.36
N VAL A 305 4.67 25.39 -23.34
CA VAL A 305 5.45 24.36 -22.66
C VAL A 305 4.60 23.68 -21.58
N ILE A 306 3.88 22.61 -21.91
CA ILE A 306 3.06 21.89 -20.93
C ILE A 306 3.95 21.06 -19.98
N GLY A 307 3.49 20.73 -18.76
CA GLY A 307 4.14 19.71 -17.91
C GLY A 307 5.41 20.16 -17.21
N VAL A 308 5.43 21.41 -16.74
CA VAL A 308 6.56 22.02 -16.03
C VAL A 308 6.62 21.67 -14.54
N ILE A 309 5.57 21.04 -14.02
CA ILE A 309 5.50 20.46 -12.67
C ILE A 309 5.39 18.95 -12.82
N SER A 310 6.28 18.19 -12.17
CA SER A 310 6.20 16.74 -12.19
C SER A 310 4.96 16.26 -11.43
N ASN A 311 4.26 15.29 -11.99
CA ASN A 311 3.24 14.48 -11.29
C ASN A 311 3.75 13.06 -10.99
N PHE A 312 5.00 12.76 -11.33
CA PHE A 312 5.56 11.42 -11.25
C PHE A 312 6.22 11.16 -9.89
N ARG A 313 7.13 12.04 -9.47
CA ARG A 313 7.91 11.96 -8.21
C ARG A 313 7.73 13.22 -7.39
N PHE A 314 7.80 13.10 -6.06
CA PHE A 314 7.87 14.25 -5.16
C PHE A 314 9.22 14.96 -5.26
N ASP A 315 9.22 16.27 -5.51
CA ASP A 315 10.39 17.16 -5.53
C ASP A 315 10.72 17.61 -4.10
N CYS A 316 10.96 16.62 -3.24
CA CYS A 316 11.10 16.79 -1.79
C CYS A 316 12.56 17.00 -1.35
N PRO A 317 12.79 17.56 -0.16
CA PRO A 317 14.09 17.58 0.48
C PRO A 317 14.69 16.16 0.66
N PRO A 318 16.03 16.01 0.64
CA PRO A 318 16.68 14.70 0.66
C PRO A 318 16.42 13.90 1.95
N ASP A 319 16.10 14.58 3.04
CA ASP A 319 15.70 14.00 4.33
C ASP A 319 14.27 13.46 4.35
N VAL A 320 13.40 13.94 3.46
CA VAL A 320 11.98 13.55 3.39
C VAL A 320 11.78 12.32 2.49
N ALA A 321 12.60 12.15 1.45
CA ALA A 321 12.48 11.03 0.52
C ALA A 321 12.47 9.64 1.22
N PRO A 322 13.39 9.34 2.16
CA PRO A 322 13.36 8.05 2.88
C PRO A 322 12.09 7.85 3.71
N ALA A 323 11.50 8.93 4.23
CA ALA A 323 10.26 8.85 5.00
C ALA A 323 9.04 8.54 4.11
N ILE A 324 9.02 9.06 2.88
CA ILE A 324 8.01 8.72 1.87
C ILE A 324 8.12 7.24 1.50
N ASP A 325 9.34 6.77 1.22
CA ASP A 325 9.59 5.38 0.84
C ASP A 325 9.24 4.40 1.97
N ALA A 326 9.63 4.72 3.21
CA ALA A 326 9.30 3.91 4.38
C ALA A 326 7.77 3.79 4.58
N HIS A 327 7.04 4.91 4.46
CA HIS A 327 5.60 4.90 4.60
C HIS A 327 4.91 4.14 3.46
N MET A 328 5.38 4.29 2.23
CA MET A 328 4.89 3.53 1.09
C MET A 328 5.09 2.02 1.29
N ASN A 329 6.23 1.59 1.84
CA ASN A 329 6.46 0.19 2.21
C ASN A 329 5.48 -0.30 3.28
N THR A 330 5.21 0.51 4.31
CA THR A 330 4.19 0.20 5.32
C THR A 330 2.79 0.05 4.70
N LEU A 331 2.43 0.90 3.73
CA LEU A 331 1.15 0.79 3.01
C LEU A 331 1.10 -0.49 2.17
N PHE A 332 2.20 -0.88 1.53
CA PHE A 332 2.29 -2.13 0.78
C PHE A 332 2.15 -3.37 1.67
N GLU A 333 2.86 -3.41 2.80
CA GLU A 333 2.73 -4.49 3.78
C GLU A 333 1.31 -4.58 4.35
N ARG A 334 0.70 -3.43 4.66
CA ARG A 334 -0.69 -3.36 5.10
C ARG A 334 -1.65 -3.85 4.01
N LEU A 335 -1.44 -3.47 2.75
CA LEU A 335 -2.25 -3.95 1.64
C LEU A 335 -2.10 -5.47 1.46
N ALA A 336 -0.88 -6.00 1.55
CA ALA A 336 -0.59 -7.42 1.45
C ALA A 336 -1.35 -8.22 2.53
N THR A 337 -1.27 -7.78 3.78
CA THR A 337 -1.96 -8.44 4.90
C THR A 337 -3.48 -8.35 4.80
N LEU A 338 -4.03 -7.22 4.31
CA LEU A 338 -5.47 -7.09 4.09
C LEU A 338 -5.97 -8.00 2.95
N ILE A 339 -5.20 -8.15 1.88
CA ILE A 339 -5.58 -9.03 0.77
C ILE A 339 -5.47 -10.50 1.18
N GLU A 340 -4.42 -10.89 1.92
CA GLU A 340 -4.31 -12.22 2.51
C GLU A 340 -5.52 -12.53 3.43
N ARG A 341 -5.93 -11.55 4.24
CA ARG A 341 -7.15 -11.66 5.06
C ARG A 341 -8.40 -11.80 4.20
N ARG A 342 -8.55 -11.02 3.14
CA ARG A 342 -9.70 -11.09 2.23
C ARG A 342 -9.80 -12.46 1.54
N GLU A 343 -8.67 -13.00 1.06
CA GLU A 343 -8.60 -14.32 0.46
C GLU A 343 -9.01 -15.40 1.47
N ARG A 344 -8.46 -15.35 2.69
CA ARG A 344 -8.86 -16.26 3.78
C ARG A 344 -10.35 -16.16 4.09
N THR A 345 -10.90 -14.96 4.17
CA THR A 345 -12.34 -14.77 4.38
C THR A 345 -13.12 -15.38 3.22
N ALA A 346 -12.74 -15.13 1.97
CA ALA A 346 -13.39 -15.70 0.79
C ALA A 346 -13.36 -17.24 0.77
N ASP A 347 -12.23 -17.84 1.13
CA ASP A 347 -12.08 -19.29 1.27
C ASP A 347 -13.01 -19.83 2.36
N LEU A 348 -13.03 -19.19 3.53
CA LEU A 348 -13.91 -19.54 4.65
C LEU A 348 -15.39 -19.46 4.25
N ARG A 349 -15.79 -18.47 3.44
CA ARG A 349 -17.16 -18.40 2.90
C ARG A 349 -17.52 -19.61 2.05
N GLY A 350 -16.56 -20.18 1.32
CA GLY A 350 -16.77 -21.40 0.54
C GLY A 350 -17.18 -22.59 1.42
N TYR A 351 -16.66 -22.66 2.64
CA TYR A 351 -17.00 -23.72 3.60
C TYR A 351 -18.26 -23.41 4.40
N ILE A 352 -18.38 -22.21 4.97
CA ILE A 352 -19.56 -21.86 5.79
C ILE A 352 -20.81 -21.77 4.90
N GLY A 353 -20.72 -21.15 3.73
CA GLY A 353 -21.88 -20.83 2.90
C GLY A 353 -22.71 -19.69 3.49
N TYR A 354 -23.46 -18.98 2.64
CA TYR A 354 -24.39 -17.94 3.09
C TYR A 354 -25.76 -18.17 2.48
N THR A 355 -26.77 -18.01 3.32
CA THR A 355 -28.17 -18.03 2.90
C THR A 355 -28.54 -16.74 2.16
N VAL A 356 -29.68 -16.75 1.45
CA VAL A 356 -30.23 -15.57 0.73
C VAL A 356 -30.37 -14.34 1.64
N ASN A 357 -30.56 -14.55 2.95
CA ASN A 357 -30.69 -13.50 3.96
C ASN A 357 -29.34 -13.01 4.53
N LYS A 358 -28.21 -13.39 3.92
CA LYS A 358 -26.84 -13.07 4.38
C LYS A 358 -26.43 -13.67 5.73
N GLY A 359 -27.22 -14.57 6.31
CA GLY A 359 -26.82 -15.36 7.47
C GLY A 359 -25.95 -16.56 7.06
N ALA A 360 -25.02 -16.96 7.93
CA ALA A 360 -24.22 -18.17 7.74
C ALA A 360 -25.11 -19.40 7.50
N ASP A 361 -24.80 -20.19 6.47
CA ASP A 361 -25.52 -21.42 6.17
C ASP A 361 -25.00 -22.55 7.06
N LEU A 362 -25.71 -22.89 8.12
CA LEU A 362 -25.33 -24.00 9.02
C LEU A 362 -25.91 -25.36 8.58
N SER A 363 -26.34 -25.51 7.32
CA SER A 363 -27.02 -26.71 6.83
C SER A 363 -26.25 -28.00 7.05
N ALA A 364 -24.95 -28.04 6.71
CA ALA A 364 -24.14 -29.26 6.83
C ALA A 364 -23.91 -29.64 8.30
N PHE A 365 -23.69 -28.67 9.18
CA PHE A 365 -23.59 -28.89 10.62
C PHE A 365 -24.93 -29.33 11.24
N THR A 366 -26.04 -28.72 10.82
CA THR A 366 -27.38 -29.10 11.28
C THR A 366 -27.75 -30.51 10.82
N GLU A 367 -27.41 -30.87 9.58
CA GLU A 367 -27.58 -32.22 9.05
C GLU A 367 -26.73 -33.23 9.82
N PHE A 368 -25.47 -32.90 10.10
CA PHE A 368 -24.59 -33.71 10.93
C PHE A 368 -25.18 -33.97 12.32
N LEU A 369 -25.64 -32.93 13.02
CA LEU A 369 -26.30 -33.09 14.32
C LEU A 369 -27.55 -33.97 14.23
N ARG A 370 -28.35 -33.84 13.16
CA ARG A 370 -29.55 -34.66 12.93
C ARG A 370 -29.25 -36.13 12.72
N LEU A 371 -28.16 -36.46 12.03
CA LEU A 371 -27.71 -37.84 11.81
C LEU A 371 -27.15 -38.48 13.10
N CYS A 372 -26.60 -37.66 13.98
CA CYS A 372 -26.02 -38.09 15.26
C CYS A 372 -27.07 -38.30 16.35
N ASP A 373 -28.00 -37.36 16.53
CA ASP A 373 -29.11 -37.49 17.48
C ASP A 373 -30.32 -36.65 17.04
N SER A 374 -31.40 -37.35 16.68
CA SER A 374 -32.68 -36.71 16.31
C SER A 374 -33.29 -35.83 17.40
N LYS A 375 -32.90 -36.02 18.68
CA LYS A 375 -33.44 -35.25 19.81
C LYS A 375 -32.78 -33.88 19.98
N HIS A 376 -31.60 -33.66 19.39
CA HIS A 376 -30.82 -32.41 19.56
C HIS A 376 -30.72 -31.60 18.26
N ALA A 377 -31.30 -32.11 17.17
CA ALA A 377 -31.53 -31.38 15.94
C ALA A 377 -32.58 -30.28 16.14
N GLY A 378 -32.17 -29.17 16.76
CA GLY A 378 -33.02 -28.01 17.06
C GLY A 378 -32.97 -27.50 18.50
N THR A 379 -32.14 -28.08 19.37
CA THR A 379 -31.99 -27.59 20.75
C THR A 379 -31.20 -26.28 20.77
N ALA A 380 -31.73 -25.25 21.44
CA ALA A 380 -31.02 -23.99 21.73
C ALA A 380 -29.90 -24.14 22.77
N ASP A 381 -29.64 -25.37 23.26
CA ASP A 381 -28.61 -25.67 24.25
C ASP A 381 -27.25 -25.90 23.57
N THR A 382 -26.42 -24.86 23.62
CA THR A 382 -25.06 -24.85 23.06
C THR A 382 -24.16 -25.91 23.68
N VAL A 383 -24.35 -26.25 24.96
CA VAL A 383 -23.48 -27.22 25.67
C VAL A 383 -23.84 -28.64 25.24
N ALA A 384 -25.13 -28.97 25.14
CA ALA A 384 -25.57 -30.26 24.63
C ALA A 384 -25.10 -30.47 23.18
N ALA A 385 -25.25 -29.46 22.33
CA ALA A 385 -24.76 -29.49 20.95
C ALA A 385 -23.23 -29.67 20.88
N ALA A 386 -22.48 -29.03 21.78
CA ALA A 386 -21.03 -29.16 21.89
C ALA A 386 -20.60 -30.59 22.27
N VAL A 387 -21.23 -31.17 23.31
CA VAL A 387 -20.98 -32.55 23.74
C VAL A 387 -21.26 -33.53 22.62
N THR A 388 -22.44 -33.43 21.97
CA THR A 388 -22.80 -34.30 20.84
C THR A 388 -21.80 -34.15 19.69
N THR A 389 -21.42 -32.92 19.34
CA THR A 389 -20.48 -32.65 18.24
C THR A 389 -19.12 -33.29 18.51
N ALA A 390 -18.52 -33.00 19.68
CA ALA A 390 -17.20 -33.51 20.02
C ALA A 390 -17.19 -35.05 20.12
N ARG A 391 -18.20 -35.63 20.76
CA ARG A 391 -18.33 -37.09 20.88
C ARG A 391 -18.44 -37.77 19.52
N GLU A 392 -19.27 -37.25 18.63
CA GLU A 392 -19.52 -37.88 17.33
C GLU A 392 -18.35 -37.71 16.36
N ILE A 393 -17.64 -36.57 16.42
CA ILE A 393 -16.37 -36.41 15.71
C ILE A 393 -15.34 -37.42 16.22
N LEU A 394 -15.20 -37.57 17.54
CA LEU A 394 -14.27 -38.52 18.14
C LEU A 394 -14.61 -39.98 17.80
N ILE A 395 -15.88 -40.36 17.76
CA ILE A 395 -16.30 -41.74 17.45
C ILE A 395 -16.18 -42.02 15.95
N ARG A 396 -16.70 -41.12 15.09
CA ARG A 396 -16.90 -41.42 13.68
C ARG A 396 -15.75 -40.98 12.78
N TYR A 397 -15.02 -39.93 13.16
CA TYR A 397 -13.97 -39.33 12.35
C TYR A 397 -12.55 -39.52 12.90
N THR A 398 -12.34 -39.96 14.15
CA THR A 398 -10.98 -40.31 14.63
C THR A 398 -10.30 -41.38 13.75
N PRO A 399 -10.98 -42.45 13.29
CA PRO A 399 -10.36 -43.40 12.36
C PRO A 399 -9.92 -42.74 11.05
N PHE A 400 -10.67 -41.75 10.57
CA PHE A 400 -10.35 -40.99 9.37
C PHE A 400 -9.17 -40.02 9.57
N LEU A 401 -9.10 -39.36 10.73
CA LEU A 401 -8.09 -38.34 11.04
C LEU A 401 -6.75 -38.93 11.51
N CYS A 402 -6.78 -40.00 12.32
CA CYS A 402 -5.59 -40.52 13.02
C CYS A 402 -5.42 -42.05 12.94
N GLY A 403 -6.27 -42.75 12.19
CA GLY A 403 -6.31 -44.22 12.17
C GLY A 403 -6.37 -44.81 10.76
N ASP A 404 -6.72 -46.10 10.72
CA ASP A 404 -6.92 -46.83 9.48
C ASP A 404 -8.38 -46.67 9.00
N ILE A 405 -8.54 -46.23 7.76
CA ILE A 405 -9.81 -46.23 7.05
C ILE A 405 -10.01 -47.55 6.30
N ILE A 406 -11.27 -47.91 6.04
CA ILE A 406 -11.63 -49.07 5.22
C ILE A 406 -12.12 -48.53 3.88
N LEU A 407 -11.40 -48.87 2.82
CA LEU A 407 -11.72 -48.48 1.45
C LEU A 407 -12.65 -49.51 0.80
N ASP A 408 -13.36 -49.10 -0.25
CA ASP A 408 -14.15 -50.02 -1.05
C ASP A 408 -13.24 -51.11 -1.66
N GLY A 409 -13.59 -52.38 -1.43
CA GLY A 409 -12.68 -53.54 -1.61
C GLY A 409 -12.03 -54.08 -0.32
N GLY A 410 -12.26 -53.45 0.83
CA GLY A 410 -11.91 -53.98 2.15
C GLY A 410 -10.46 -53.76 2.58
N SER A 411 -9.65 -53.04 1.80
CA SER A 411 -8.29 -52.66 2.18
C SER A 411 -8.30 -51.63 3.32
N ARG A 412 -7.32 -51.76 4.21
CA ARG A 412 -7.07 -50.78 5.28
C ARG A 412 -5.90 -49.90 4.92
N ALA A 413 -6.07 -48.59 5.07
CA ALA A 413 -5.01 -47.62 4.80
C ALA A 413 -5.11 -46.43 5.76
N ALA A 414 -3.97 -45.80 6.05
CA ALA A 414 -3.92 -44.54 6.77
C ALA A 414 -3.85 -43.37 5.77
N LEU A 415 -4.68 -42.34 5.96
CA LEU A 415 -4.66 -41.15 5.11
C LEU A 415 -3.63 -40.11 5.58
N PHE A 416 -3.48 -39.98 6.89
CA PHE A 416 -2.66 -38.97 7.54
C PHE A 416 -1.70 -39.66 8.52
N THR A 417 -0.50 -39.12 8.69
CA THR A 417 0.30 -39.50 9.86
C THR A 417 -0.36 -38.97 11.13
N GLN A 418 -0.18 -39.70 12.24
CA GLN A 418 -0.78 -39.31 13.52
C GLN A 418 -0.36 -37.90 13.97
N GLU A 419 0.82 -37.44 13.56
CA GLU A 419 1.35 -36.11 13.89
C GLU A 419 0.45 -34.96 13.42
N ILE A 420 -0.35 -35.16 12.36
CA ILE A 420 -1.17 -34.09 11.78
C ILE A 420 -2.41 -33.77 12.62
N PHE A 421 -3.07 -34.75 13.24
CA PHE A 421 -4.38 -34.51 13.90
C PHE A 421 -4.45 -35.02 15.34
N LYS A 422 -3.47 -35.79 15.81
CA LYS A 422 -3.47 -36.33 17.18
C LYS A 422 -3.50 -35.23 18.25
N PRO A 423 -2.75 -34.12 18.15
CA PRO A 423 -2.83 -33.03 19.14
C PRO A 423 -4.25 -32.47 19.28
N GLU A 424 -4.93 -32.26 18.15
CA GLU A 424 -6.29 -31.70 18.10
C GLU A 424 -7.33 -32.72 18.57
N VAL A 425 -7.18 -34.00 18.20
CA VAL A 425 -8.05 -35.08 18.68
C VAL A 425 -7.94 -35.24 20.20
N ASP A 426 -6.72 -35.17 20.75
CA ASP A 426 -6.50 -35.25 22.19
C ASP A 426 -7.01 -33.99 22.93
N ALA A 427 -6.89 -32.80 22.32
CA ALA A 427 -7.48 -31.58 22.84
C ALA A 427 -9.02 -31.65 22.84
N LEU A 428 -9.62 -32.14 21.75
CA LEU A 428 -11.06 -32.32 21.62
C LEU A 428 -11.59 -33.32 22.66
N ARG A 429 -10.85 -34.41 22.93
CA ARG A 429 -11.19 -35.38 23.99
C ARG A 429 -11.16 -34.73 25.37
N LYS A 430 -10.12 -33.95 25.70
CA LYS A 430 -10.05 -33.21 26.97
C LYS A 430 -11.21 -32.22 27.13
N SER A 431 -11.57 -31.51 26.06
CA SER A 431 -12.73 -30.61 26.07
C SER A 431 -14.03 -31.37 26.29
N LEU A 432 -14.21 -32.53 25.65
CA LEU A 432 -15.38 -33.38 25.86
C LEU A 432 -15.47 -33.86 27.31
N ASP A 433 -14.38 -34.38 27.88
CA ASP A 433 -14.35 -34.85 29.27
C ASP A 433 -14.74 -33.73 30.25
N ALA A 434 -14.24 -32.52 30.01
CA ALA A 434 -14.61 -31.33 30.80
C ALA A 434 -16.10 -30.98 30.65
N LEU A 435 -16.64 -30.99 29.42
CA LEU A 435 -18.04 -30.70 29.15
C LEU A 435 -18.98 -31.76 29.77
N GLU A 436 -18.64 -33.05 29.67
CA GLU A 436 -19.44 -34.14 30.23
C GLU A 436 -19.46 -34.11 31.77
N TYR A 437 -18.31 -33.85 32.40
CA TYR A 437 -18.22 -33.69 33.85
C TYR A 437 -19.16 -32.60 34.37
N HIS A 438 -19.21 -31.47 33.67
CA HIS A 438 -20.08 -30.35 34.02
C HIS A 438 -21.54 -30.60 33.66
N HIS A 439 -21.83 -31.19 32.49
CA HIS A 439 -23.19 -31.48 32.03
C HIS A 439 -23.94 -32.47 32.94
N VAL A 440 -23.27 -33.52 33.43
CA VAL A 440 -23.85 -34.48 34.40
C VAL A 440 -24.15 -33.83 35.75
N SER A 441 -23.41 -32.78 36.11
CA SER A 441 -23.59 -32.04 37.37
C SER A 441 -24.82 -31.12 37.36
N PHE A 442 -25.31 -30.69 36.18
CA PHE A 442 -26.55 -29.90 36.05
C PHE A 442 -27.83 -30.76 36.01
N SER A 443 -27.72 -32.03 35.60
CA SER A 443 -28.86 -32.95 35.47
C SER A 443 -29.25 -33.67 36.77
N LYS A 444 -28.45 -33.56 37.84
CA LYS A 444 -28.74 -34.20 39.13
C LYS A 444 -29.07 -33.15 40.18
N ALA A 445 -30.04 -33.50 41.03
CA ALA A 445 -30.68 -32.74 42.11
C ALA A 445 -29.76 -31.77 42.88
N PRO A 446 -30.30 -30.69 43.49
CA PRO A 446 -29.52 -29.65 44.14
C PRO A 446 -28.52 -30.25 45.15
N PRO A 447 -27.29 -29.71 45.22
CA PRO A 447 -26.27 -30.23 46.11
C PRO A 447 -26.74 -30.18 47.57
N ALA A 448 -26.48 -31.24 48.31
CA ALA A 448 -26.74 -31.29 49.75
C ALA A 448 -26.02 -30.12 50.45
N PRO A 449 -26.66 -29.45 51.43
CA PRO A 449 -26.07 -28.31 52.10
C PRO A 449 -24.76 -28.70 52.79
N GLY A 450 -23.65 -28.08 52.39
CA GLY A 450 -22.33 -28.24 53.04
C GLY A 450 -21.16 -28.60 52.12
N THR A 451 -21.31 -28.68 50.80
CA THR A 451 -20.16 -28.86 49.89
C THR A 451 -19.46 -27.52 49.62
N PRO A 452 -18.13 -27.42 49.75
CA PRO A 452 -17.41 -26.17 49.53
C PRO A 452 -17.57 -25.68 48.10
N GLU A 453 -17.99 -24.43 47.99
CA GLU A 453 -18.26 -23.67 46.77
C GLU A 453 -16.96 -23.52 45.96
N LYS A 454 -16.68 -24.48 45.06
CA LYS A 454 -15.71 -24.29 43.98
C LYS A 454 -16.33 -23.42 42.90
N ALA A 455 -15.48 -22.60 42.27
CA ALA A 455 -15.77 -21.56 41.28
C ALA A 455 -17.06 -21.72 40.45
N PRO A 456 -17.76 -20.61 40.13
CA PRO A 456 -19.03 -20.65 39.44
C PRO A 456 -18.93 -21.51 38.16
N PRO A 457 -19.72 -22.60 38.03
CA PRO A 457 -19.57 -23.60 36.97
C PRO A 457 -19.82 -23.08 35.53
N GLY A 458 -20.31 -21.85 35.40
CA GLY A 458 -20.57 -21.20 34.10
C GLY A 458 -19.30 -20.76 33.34
N GLU A 459 -18.25 -20.30 34.04
CA GLU A 459 -17.01 -19.84 33.40
C GLU A 459 -16.20 -21.00 32.82
N THR A 460 -16.14 -22.13 33.54
CA THR A 460 -15.40 -23.32 33.10
C THR A 460 -16.07 -24.00 31.91
N THR A 461 -17.40 -24.06 31.89
CA THR A 461 -18.17 -24.64 30.77
C THR A 461 -18.02 -23.79 29.50
N SER A 462 -18.13 -22.46 29.62
CA SER A 462 -17.94 -21.54 28.50
C SER A 462 -16.52 -21.62 27.93
N GLN A 463 -15.50 -21.72 28.78
CA GLN A 463 -14.12 -21.89 28.36
C GLN A 463 -13.89 -23.23 27.64
N ALA A 464 -14.54 -24.31 28.10
CA ALA A 464 -14.45 -25.62 27.45
C ALA A 464 -15.10 -25.61 26.06
N VAL A 465 -16.27 -24.96 25.89
CA VAL A 465 -16.91 -24.75 24.58
C VAL A 465 -16.01 -23.92 23.66
N ARG A 466 -15.39 -22.84 24.14
CA ARG A 466 -14.46 -22.03 23.34
C ARG A 466 -13.22 -22.81 22.91
N THR A 467 -12.65 -23.60 23.83
CA THR A 467 -11.49 -24.45 23.52
C THR A 467 -11.84 -25.50 22.47
N MET A 468 -13.02 -26.10 22.59
CA MET A 468 -13.55 -27.04 21.61
C MET A 468 -13.76 -26.36 20.24
N ALA A 469 -14.42 -25.20 20.20
CA ALA A 469 -14.62 -24.41 18.98
C ALA A 469 -13.29 -24.10 18.30
N GLY A 470 -12.29 -23.70 19.10
CA GLY A 470 -10.96 -23.43 18.61
C GLY A 470 -10.25 -24.65 18.06
N THR A 471 -10.43 -25.81 18.69
CA THR A 471 -9.89 -27.09 18.19
C THR A 471 -10.57 -27.53 16.89
N LEU A 472 -11.89 -27.33 16.78
CA LEU A 472 -12.63 -27.60 15.55
C LEU A 472 -12.18 -26.71 14.40
N TYR A 473 -11.89 -25.44 14.67
CA TYR A 473 -11.29 -24.53 13.68
C TYR A 473 -9.93 -25.03 13.18
N GLU A 474 -9.02 -25.47 14.07
CA GLU A 474 -7.70 -25.98 13.67
C GLU A 474 -7.82 -27.23 12.77
N ILE A 475 -8.74 -28.14 13.11
CA ILE A 475 -9.04 -29.32 12.29
C ILE A 475 -9.56 -28.87 10.93
N ALA A 476 -10.51 -27.92 10.90
CA ALA A 476 -11.10 -27.40 9.68
C ALA A 476 -10.06 -26.75 8.77
N GLU A 477 -9.16 -25.94 9.32
CA GLU A 477 -8.10 -25.24 8.58
C GLU A 477 -7.13 -26.22 7.93
N ARG A 478 -6.68 -27.26 8.66
CA ARG A 478 -5.80 -28.28 8.09
C ARG A 478 -6.48 -29.09 7.00
N LEU A 479 -7.73 -29.51 7.20
CA LEU A 479 -8.50 -30.25 6.20
C LEU A 479 -8.81 -29.40 4.96
N ALA A 480 -9.17 -28.12 5.14
CA ALA A 480 -9.42 -27.19 4.04
C ALA A 480 -8.14 -26.92 3.23
N ARG A 481 -7.00 -26.84 3.90
CA ARG A 481 -5.70 -26.72 3.25
C ARG A 481 -5.34 -27.96 2.45
N ILE A 482 -5.55 -29.16 3.02
CA ILE A 482 -5.39 -30.42 2.28
C ILE A 482 -6.33 -30.43 1.07
N TYR A 483 -7.61 -30.15 1.25
CA TYR A 483 -8.60 -30.16 0.16
C TYR A 483 -8.22 -29.21 -1.00
N ARG A 484 -7.74 -28.01 -0.67
CA ARG A 484 -7.41 -26.97 -1.66
C ARG A 484 -6.17 -27.29 -2.49
N TYR A 485 -5.13 -27.82 -1.86
CA TYR A 485 -3.82 -28.00 -2.48
C TYR A 485 -3.51 -29.46 -2.80
N ALA A 486 -4.40 -30.39 -2.43
CA ALA A 486 -4.17 -31.79 -2.72
C ALA A 486 -4.44 -32.13 -4.18
N GLU A 487 -3.44 -32.70 -4.84
CA GLU A 487 -3.64 -33.48 -6.05
C GLU A 487 -3.93 -34.94 -5.69
N PRO A 488 -4.76 -35.65 -6.47
CA PRO A 488 -4.97 -37.07 -6.29
C PRO A 488 -3.65 -37.82 -6.53
N SER A 489 -3.24 -38.66 -5.58
CA SER A 489 -2.02 -39.45 -5.76
C SER A 489 -2.19 -40.47 -6.90
N THR A 490 -1.22 -40.50 -7.81
CA THR A 490 -1.15 -41.46 -8.93
C THR A 490 -0.37 -42.74 -8.58
N GLU A 491 0.15 -42.83 -7.36
CA GLU A 491 0.92 -43.98 -6.89
C GLU A 491 -0.01 -45.17 -6.62
N THR A 492 0.48 -46.39 -6.92
CA THR A 492 -0.28 -47.63 -6.70
C THR A 492 -0.53 -47.92 -5.22
N ILE A 493 0.39 -47.51 -4.35
CA ILE A 493 0.27 -47.54 -2.89
C ILE A 493 0.71 -46.17 -2.38
N PRO A 494 -0.22 -45.20 -2.31
CA PRO A 494 0.12 -43.84 -1.93
C PRO A 494 0.44 -43.77 -0.43
N LEU A 495 1.47 -43.00 -0.09
CA LEU A 495 1.87 -42.75 1.30
C LEU A 495 0.89 -41.82 2.03
N PRO A 496 0.73 -41.97 3.36
CA PRO A 496 -0.05 -41.02 4.16
C PRO A 496 0.53 -39.60 4.07
N VAL A 497 -0.34 -38.60 4.10
CA VAL A 497 0.09 -37.19 4.19
C VAL A 497 0.86 -36.99 5.49
N THR A 498 1.99 -36.29 5.42
CA THR A 498 2.86 -35.97 6.57
C THR A 498 2.76 -34.49 6.94
N LEU A 499 3.23 -34.12 8.14
CA LEU A 499 3.26 -32.71 8.56
C LEU A 499 4.15 -31.86 7.62
N SER A 500 5.25 -32.43 7.14
CA SER A 500 6.14 -31.79 6.16
C SER A 500 5.47 -31.47 4.82
N ALA A 501 4.41 -32.19 4.44
CA ALA A 501 3.65 -31.89 3.22
C ALA A 501 2.99 -30.51 3.29
N PHE A 502 2.74 -29.96 4.48
CA PHE A 502 2.25 -28.61 4.68
C PHE A 502 3.33 -27.52 4.49
N GLU A 503 4.59 -27.87 4.26
CA GLU A 503 5.63 -26.90 3.91
C GLU A 503 5.77 -26.72 2.38
N THR A 504 5.19 -27.66 1.62
CA THR A 504 5.22 -27.68 0.15
C THR A 504 3.84 -27.37 -0.44
N PRO A 505 3.76 -26.74 -1.63
CA PRO A 505 2.50 -26.51 -2.32
C PRO A 505 1.86 -27.81 -2.87
N ASP A 506 2.65 -28.86 -3.05
CA ASP A 506 2.22 -30.11 -3.70
C ASP A 506 1.81 -31.17 -2.67
N ILE A 507 0.62 -31.02 -2.09
CA ILE A 507 0.06 -32.05 -1.22
C ILE A 507 -0.47 -33.18 -2.11
N LYS A 508 -0.12 -34.45 -1.84
CA LYS A 508 -0.75 -35.60 -2.50
C LYS A 508 -1.76 -36.24 -1.55
N LEU A 509 -3.04 -36.27 -1.91
CA LEU A 509 -4.05 -36.94 -1.10
C LEU A 509 -4.12 -38.43 -1.50
N PRO A 510 -3.78 -39.37 -0.60
CA PRO A 510 -3.87 -40.79 -0.86
C PRO A 510 -5.32 -41.21 -1.05
N TYR A 511 -5.57 -42.06 -2.05
CA TYR A 511 -6.89 -42.65 -2.32
C TYR A 511 -8.03 -41.64 -2.54
N ALA A 512 -7.74 -40.44 -3.03
CA ALA A 512 -8.68 -39.32 -3.16
C ALA A 512 -10.05 -39.72 -3.76
N GLU A 513 -10.04 -40.51 -4.85
CA GLU A 513 -11.23 -40.94 -5.60
C GLU A 513 -11.88 -42.23 -5.08
N GLN A 514 -11.26 -42.93 -4.13
CA GLN A 514 -11.82 -44.18 -3.62
C GLN A 514 -12.92 -43.93 -2.60
N GLN A 515 -13.96 -44.75 -2.62
CA GLN A 515 -15.07 -44.66 -1.69
C GLN A 515 -14.72 -45.29 -0.34
N LEU A 516 -15.27 -44.71 0.73
CA LEU A 516 -15.14 -45.24 2.09
C LEU A 516 -16.23 -46.28 2.38
N ALA A 517 -15.81 -47.48 2.82
CA ALA A 517 -16.67 -48.60 3.20
C ALA A 517 -16.95 -48.65 4.72
N MET A 518 -16.92 -47.51 5.40
CA MET A 518 -17.15 -47.43 6.85
C MET A 518 -18.65 -47.42 7.18
N GLN A 519 -19.06 -48.00 8.32
CA GLN A 519 -20.46 -47.98 8.79
C GLN A 519 -20.90 -46.64 9.42
N ASN A 520 -20.40 -45.50 8.92
CA ASN A 520 -20.57 -44.19 9.54
C ASN A 520 -21.09 -43.12 8.54
N ILE A 521 -21.24 -41.87 9.00
CA ILE A 521 -21.65 -40.70 8.20
C ILE A 521 -20.89 -40.56 6.85
N PRO A 522 -19.59 -40.87 6.74
CA PRO A 522 -18.88 -40.79 5.45
C PRO A 522 -19.10 -41.99 4.51
N ALA A 523 -19.96 -42.96 4.83
CA ALA A 523 -20.18 -44.14 4.00
C ALA A 523 -20.59 -43.78 2.56
N GLY A 524 -19.91 -44.37 1.57
CA GLY A 524 -20.22 -44.18 0.15
C GLY A 524 -19.71 -42.87 -0.47
N ARG A 525 -19.07 -42.00 0.32
CA ARG A 525 -18.37 -40.81 -0.18
C ARG A 525 -16.93 -41.13 -0.52
N THR A 526 -16.36 -40.37 -1.44
CA THR A 526 -14.92 -40.45 -1.71
C THR A 526 -14.11 -39.88 -0.55
N VAL A 527 -12.82 -40.21 -0.48
CA VAL A 527 -11.90 -39.59 0.49
C VAL A 527 -11.91 -38.07 0.32
N HIS A 528 -11.85 -37.58 -0.92
CA HIS A 528 -11.85 -36.15 -1.23
C HIS A 528 -13.12 -35.43 -0.75
N GLU A 529 -14.30 -36.00 -1.04
CA GLU A 529 -15.59 -35.48 -0.57
C GLU A 529 -15.69 -35.50 0.97
N THR A 530 -15.10 -36.51 1.62
CA THR A 530 -15.11 -36.64 3.07
C THR A 530 -14.23 -35.58 3.74
N VAL A 531 -13.05 -35.29 3.18
CA VAL A 531 -12.20 -34.18 3.64
C VAL A 531 -12.97 -32.86 3.56
N GLN A 532 -13.58 -32.57 2.41
CA GLN A 532 -14.35 -31.34 2.19
C GLN A 532 -15.52 -31.22 3.17
N HIS A 533 -16.29 -32.30 3.33
CA HIS A 533 -17.46 -32.31 4.18
C HIS A 533 -17.10 -32.15 5.66
N LEU A 534 -16.05 -32.82 6.13
CA LEU A 534 -15.58 -32.69 7.50
C LEU A 534 -15.04 -31.28 7.76
N ALA A 535 -14.27 -30.70 6.84
CA ALA A 535 -13.83 -29.30 6.94
C ALA A 535 -15.02 -28.35 7.06
N LYS A 536 -16.06 -28.55 6.23
CA LYS A 536 -17.31 -27.77 6.27
C LYS A 536 -18.03 -27.90 7.61
N ILE A 537 -18.22 -29.12 8.12
CA ILE A 537 -18.83 -29.37 9.44
C ILE A 537 -18.03 -28.66 10.54
N CYS A 538 -16.71 -28.82 10.57
CA CYS A 538 -15.86 -28.24 11.59
C CYS A 538 -15.86 -26.71 11.56
N TYR A 539 -15.83 -26.07 10.38
CA TYR A 539 -15.94 -24.61 10.27
C TYR A 539 -17.31 -24.10 10.72
N GLN A 540 -18.39 -24.75 10.30
CA GLN A 540 -19.74 -24.36 10.70
C GLN A 540 -19.97 -24.57 12.21
N ALA A 541 -19.43 -25.64 12.78
CA ALA A 541 -19.45 -25.89 14.21
C ALA A 541 -18.65 -24.82 14.97
N ALA A 542 -17.42 -24.51 14.53
CA ALA A 542 -16.59 -23.46 15.13
C ALA A 542 -17.29 -22.09 15.08
N PHE A 543 -17.95 -21.75 13.97
CA PHE A 543 -18.78 -20.56 13.85
C PHE A 543 -19.96 -20.58 14.83
N PHE A 544 -20.72 -21.68 14.88
CA PHE A 544 -21.88 -21.83 15.77
C PHE A 544 -21.52 -21.70 17.25
N PHE A 545 -20.36 -22.23 17.65
CA PHE A 545 -19.86 -22.13 19.03
C PHE A 545 -19.12 -20.82 19.34
N GLY A 546 -19.04 -19.90 18.37
CA GLY A 546 -18.49 -18.56 18.56
C GLY A 546 -16.97 -18.51 18.68
N ASP A 547 -16.23 -19.25 17.85
CA ASP A 547 -14.78 -19.04 17.73
C ASP A 547 -14.50 -17.62 17.20
N ASP A 548 -13.77 -16.82 17.99
CA ASP A 548 -13.49 -15.41 17.71
C ASP A 548 -12.80 -15.21 16.35
N ARG A 549 -11.99 -16.17 15.89
CA ARG A 549 -11.27 -16.07 14.60
C ARG A 549 -12.24 -16.22 13.44
N VAL A 550 -13.15 -17.18 13.51
CA VAL A 550 -14.16 -17.41 12.46
C VAL A 550 -15.16 -16.25 12.43
N VAL A 551 -15.67 -15.84 13.59
CA VAL A 551 -16.64 -14.76 13.70
C VAL A 551 -16.04 -13.43 13.22
N SER A 552 -14.83 -13.08 13.67
CA SER A 552 -14.17 -11.83 13.24
C SER A 552 -13.83 -11.81 11.75
N LEU A 553 -13.48 -12.94 11.14
CA LEU A 553 -13.23 -13.03 9.70
C LEU A 553 -14.51 -12.85 8.87
N VAL A 554 -15.64 -13.36 9.35
CA VAL A 554 -16.94 -13.25 8.70
C VAL A 554 -17.52 -11.84 8.85
N ASP A 555 -17.51 -11.29 10.05
CA ASP A 555 -18.08 -9.96 10.34
C ASP A 555 -17.18 -8.84 9.78
N GLY A 556 -15.87 -9.06 9.73
CA GLY A 556 -14.87 -8.08 9.29
C GLY A 556 -14.78 -7.89 7.77
N GLU A 557 -15.51 -8.63 6.94
CA GLU A 557 -15.30 -8.60 5.49
C GLU A 557 -15.57 -7.23 4.86
N ILE A 558 -16.67 -6.58 5.26
CA ILE A 558 -17.01 -5.25 4.75
C ILE A 558 -15.91 -4.27 5.16
N SER A 559 -15.46 -4.33 6.41
CA SER A 559 -14.34 -3.50 6.88
C SER A 559 -13.02 -3.79 6.15
N ILE A 560 -12.73 -5.05 5.79
CA ILE A 560 -11.53 -5.39 5.01
C ILE A 560 -11.61 -4.78 3.62
N GLY A 561 -12.78 -4.83 2.98
CA GLY A 561 -13.01 -4.19 1.68
C GLY A 561 -12.79 -2.67 1.71
N ASP A 562 -13.36 -2.01 2.73
CA ASP A 562 -13.21 -0.57 2.93
C ASP A 562 -11.77 -0.19 3.28
N ASP A 563 -11.09 -0.98 4.11
CA ASP A 563 -9.68 -0.79 4.46
C ASP A 563 -8.77 -0.94 3.24
N ILE A 564 -9.01 -1.92 2.38
CA ILE A 564 -8.28 -2.07 1.11
C ILE A 564 -8.50 -0.84 0.23
N ALA A 565 -9.73 -0.35 0.12
CA ALA A 565 -10.04 0.83 -0.68
C ALA A 565 -9.33 2.09 -0.14
N ASN A 566 -9.31 2.27 1.19
CA ASN A 566 -8.63 3.37 1.86
C ASN A 566 -7.11 3.31 1.64
N VAL A 567 -6.49 2.14 1.83
CA VAL A 567 -5.05 1.96 1.60
C VAL A 567 -4.70 2.18 0.13
N LYS A 568 -5.52 1.69 -0.82
CA LYS A 568 -5.31 1.95 -2.26
C LYS A 568 -5.38 3.44 -2.59
N LYS A 569 -6.30 4.19 -1.96
CA LYS A 569 -6.42 5.65 -2.14
C LYS A 569 -5.20 6.41 -1.59
N GLU A 570 -4.67 5.98 -0.44
CA GLU A 570 -3.43 6.55 0.11
C GLU A 570 -2.23 6.24 -0.80
N ILE A 571 -2.13 5.00 -1.28
CA ILE A 571 -1.13 4.60 -2.27
C ILE A 571 -1.26 5.42 -3.56
N GLU A 572 -2.47 5.68 -4.06
CA GLU A 572 -2.68 6.51 -5.27
C GLU A 572 -2.07 7.90 -5.14
N LEU A 573 -2.15 8.49 -3.94
CA LEU A 573 -1.59 9.80 -3.65
C LEU A 573 -0.05 9.80 -3.71
N ILE A 574 0.58 8.70 -3.29
CA ILE A 574 2.03 8.62 -3.03
C ILE A 574 2.80 7.87 -4.14
N ALA A 575 2.23 6.82 -4.71
CA ALA A 575 2.86 5.94 -5.69
C ALA A 575 2.90 6.60 -7.07
N SER A 576 3.90 6.27 -7.89
CA SER A 576 3.94 6.76 -9.26
C SER A 576 2.71 6.25 -10.04
N PRO A 577 2.21 6.97 -11.04
CA PRO A 577 1.04 6.51 -11.80
C PRO A 577 1.21 5.11 -12.40
N LEU A 578 2.44 4.73 -12.78
CA LEU A 578 2.77 3.39 -13.24
C LEU A 578 2.67 2.35 -12.13
N GLN A 579 3.22 2.63 -10.94
CA GLN A 579 3.09 1.76 -9.77
C GLN A 579 1.62 1.58 -9.38
N TYR A 580 0.84 2.67 -9.36
CA TYR A 580 -0.57 2.62 -9.02
C TYR A 580 -1.38 1.79 -10.03
N ARG A 581 -1.12 1.90 -11.34
CA ARG A 581 -1.77 1.04 -12.35
C ARG A 581 -1.52 -0.44 -12.09
N ALA A 582 -0.30 -0.81 -11.73
CA ALA A 582 0.02 -2.20 -11.39
C ALA A 582 -0.72 -2.68 -10.13
N ILE A 583 -0.95 -1.81 -9.15
CA ILE A 583 -1.70 -2.11 -7.91
C ILE A 583 -3.21 -2.15 -8.14
N LYS A 584 -3.73 -1.30 -9.02
CA LYS A 584 -5.17 -1.23 -9.32
C LYS A 584 -5.70 -2.54 -9.92
N ASN A 585 -4.84 -3.27 -10.63
CA ASN A 585 -5.13 -4.56 -11.24
C ASN A 585 -5.01 -5.75 -10.26
N LEU A 586 -4.61 -5.51 -9.01
CA LEU A 586 -4.68 -6.46 -7.89
C LEU A 586 -6.05 -6.35 -7.22
#